data_AF-A0A2K4KCL9-F1
#
_entry.id   AF-A0A2K4KCL9-F1
#
_cell.length_a   1.000
_cell.length_b   1.000
_cell.length_c   1.000
_cell.angle_alpha   90.00
_cell.angle_beta   90.00
_cell.angle_gamma   90.00
#
_symmetry.space_group_name_H-M   'P 1'
#
loop_
_entity.id
_entity.type
_entity.pdbx_description
1 polymer ?
#
loop_
_entity_poly.entity_id
_entity_poly.type
_entity_poly.pdbx_seq_one_letter_code
_entity_poly.pdbx_strand_id
1 'polypeptide(L)'
;MRSTDRLDTFNLQRFIQAQDPVFDRAQAELNAGRKRSHWMWFIFPQFAGLGGSDMSKRFAIGSREEARAYLEHPLLGARLRTCTQEVLNIQQRSVRDIFGHPDDLKFHSSMTLFAQVAPDDSLFHQALNQYFHGILDDWTLSLMDSKQAQLPTNQG
;
A
#
# COMPACT_ATOMS: atom_id res chain seq x y z
N MET A 1 5.37 20.57 16.73
CA MET A 1 4.40 20.99 15.71
C MET A 1 3.26 19.99 15.69
N ARG A 2 2.08 20.37 16.19
CA ARG A 2 0.85 19.58 16.03
C ARG A 2 0.29 19.96 14.66
N SER A 3 0.14 19.00 13.73
CA SER A 3 -0.64 19.22 12.51
C SER A 3 -2.02 19.71 12.93
N THR A 4 -2.30 20.97 12.64
CA THR A 4 -3.58 21.63 12.85
C THR A 4 -4.42 21.47 11.60
N ASP A 5 -4.39 20.29 10.99
CA ASP A 5 -5.29 20.01 9.88
C ASP A 5 -6.56 19.40 10.45
N ARG A 6 -7.59 20.24 10.59
CA ARG A 6 -8.96 19.85 10.93
C ARG A 6 -9.57 18.92 9.85
N LEU A 7 -8.80 18.57 8.81
CA LEU A 7 -9.17 17.88 7.58
C LEU A 7 -8.44 16.55 7.35
N ASP A 8 -7.53 16.10 8.25
CA ASP A 8 -6.93 14.76 8.12
C ASP A 8 -7.91 13.67 8.61
N THR A 9 -9.06 13.57 7.92
CA THR A 9 -10.16 12.64 8.19
C THR A 9 -9.68 11.19 8.34
N PHE A 10 -8.59 10.86 7.65
CA PHE A 10 -8.01 9.53 7.63
C PHE A 10 -6.73 9.38 8.45
N ASN A 11 -6.25 10.44 9.13
CA ASN A 11 -5.00 10.42 9.88
C ASN A 11 -3.80 9.91 9.03
N LEU A 12 -3.67 10.38 7.78
CA LEU A 12 -2.61 10.01 6.85
C LEU A 12 -1.23 10.43 7.35
N GLN A 13 -1.15 11.43 8.24
CA GLN A 13 0.10 11.85 8.87
C GLN A 13 0.84 10.69 9.55
N ARG A 14 0.11 9.65 10.01
CA ARG A 14 0.73 8.46 10.62
C ARG A 14 1.70 7.75 9.67
N PHE A 15 1.39 7.70 8.37
CA PHE A 15 2.24 7.08 7.37
C PHE A 15 3.50 7.92 7.14
N ILE A 16 3.35 9.24 7.00
CA ILE A 16 4.48 10.16 6.81
C ILE A 16 5.48 10.02 7.96
N GLN A 17 4.99 10.09 9.20
CA GLN A 17 5.82 9.95 10.40
C GLN A 17 6.56 8.62 10.47
N ALA A 18 5.96 7.53 9.96
CA ALA A 18 6.59 6.21 9.94
C ALA A 18 7.60 6.06 8.80
N GLN A 19 7.34 6.69 7.65
CA GLN A 19 8.19 6.64 6.46
C GLN A 19 9.43 7.53 6.59
N ASP A 20 9.29 8.76 7.11
CA ASP A 20 10.35 9.76 7.13
C ASP A 20 11.72 9.27 7.65
N PRO A 21 11.82 8.52 8.77
CA PRO A 21 13.11 8.05 9.27
C PRO A 21 13.71 6.87 8.49
N VAL A 22 12.95 6.23 7.59
CA VAL A 22 13.38 4.99 6.91
C VAL A 22 13.23 5.01 5.39
N PHE A 23 12.67 6.06 4.80
CA PHE A 23 12.33 6.10 3.38
C PHE A 23 13.57 5.91 2.49
N ASP A 24 14.65 6.64 2.76
CA ASP A 24 15.93 6.50 2.04
C ASP A 24 16.50 5.07 2.13
N ARG A 25 16.33 4.41 3.29
CA ARG A 25 16.74 3.01 3.47
C ARG A 25 15.86 2.07 2.67
N ALA A 26 14.55 2.28 2.66
CA ALA A 26 13.62 1.46 1.87
C ALA A 26 13.96 1.56 0.38
N GLN A 27 14.21 2.76 -0.14
CA GLN A 27 14.66 2.96 -1.52
C GLN A 27 16.00 2.28 -1.79
N ALA A 28 16.98 2.42 -0.90
CA ALA A 28 18.27 1.74 -1.07
C ALA A 28 18.13 0.21 -1.13
N GLU A 29 17.25 -0.37 -0.30
CA GLU A 29 16.97 -1.81 -0.30
C GLU A 29 16.25 -2.28 -1.57
N LEU A 30 15.29 -1.49 -2.06
CA LEU A 30 14.57 -1.77 -3.32
C LEU A 30 15.50 -1.67 -4.52
N ASN A 31 16.34 -0.63 -4.60
CA ASN A 31 17.36 -0.50 -5.64
C ASN A 31 18.40 -1.63 -5.59
N ALA A 32 18.70 -2.17 -4.40
CA ALA A 32 19.53 -3.36 -4.23
C ALA A 32 18.80 -4.69 -4.55
N GLY A 33 17.52 -4.62 -4.89
CA GLY A 33 16.70 -5.78 -5.28
C GLY A 33 16.33 -6.71 -4.14
N ARG A 34 16.44 -6.28 -2.88
CA ARG A 34 16.11 -7.10 -1.71
C ARG A 34 15.82 -6.27 -0.47
N LYS A 35 14.59 -6.37 0.03
CA LYS A 35 14.16 -5.87 1.33
C LYS A 35 14.91 -6.56 2.48
N ARG A 36 15.29 -5.78 3.50
CA ARG A 36 16.06 -6.22 4.67
C ARG A 36 15.55 -5.68 6.00
N SER A 37 14.79 -4.58 5.99
CA SER A 37 14.33 -3.93 7.23
C SER A 37 12.80 -3.80 7.34
N HIS A 38 12.34 -3.25 8.46
CA HIS A 38 10.93 -3.27 8.87
C HIS A 38 10.17 -2.03 8.41
N TRP A 39 9.68 -2.04 7.17
CA TRP A 39 8.94 -0.91 6.60
C TRP A 39 7.71 -1.28 5.77
N MET A 40 7.43 -2.59 5.61
CA MET A 40 6.41 -3.07 4.67
C MET A 40 5.04 -2.42 4.89
N TRP A 41 4.58 -2.39 6.15
CA TRP A 41 3.22 -1.96 6.51
C TRP A 41 2.87 -0.53 6.13
N PHE A 42 3.86 0.37 6.06
CA PHE A 42 3.63 1.79 5.84
C PHE A 42 4.28 2.32 4.56
N ILE A 43 5.05 1.51 3.83
CA ILE A 43 5.46 1.80 2.44
C ILE A 43 4.46 1.20 1.45
N PHE A 44 4.06 -0.05 1.68
CA PHE A 44 3.05 -0.78 0.90
C PHE A 44 1.90 -1.18 1.82
N PRO A 45 1.05 -0.23 2.24
CA PRO A 45 -0.06 -0.53 3.13
C PRO A 45 -1.12 -1.40 2.45
N GLN A 46 -1.81 -2.20 3.25
CA GLN A 46 -2.85 -3.14 2.82
C GLN A 46 -4.19 -2.80 3.50
N PHE A 47 -5.28 -3.38 3.00
CA PHE A 47 -6.60 -3.14 3.55
C PHE A 47 -6.75 -3.72 4.97
N ALA A 48 -7.58 -3.07 5.79
CA ALA A 48 -7.85 -3.47 7.16
C ALA A 48 -8.51 -4.86 7.22
N GLY A 49 -8.01 -5.72 8.11
CA GLY A 49 -8.50 -7.09 8.30
C GLY A 49 -7.55 -8.19 7.81
N LEU A 50 -6.57 -7.84 6.98
CA LEU A 50 -5.64 -8.80 6.37
C LEU A 50 -4.46 -9.21 7.29
N GLY A 51 -4.18 -8.46 8.36
CA GLY A 51 -3.02 -8.71 9.23
C GLY A 51 -3.35 -8.59 10.71
N GLY A 52 -2.86 -9.56 11.51
CA GLY A 52 -3.16 -9.65 12.94
C GLY A 52 -2.25 -8.82 13.86
N SER A 53 -1.07 -8.41 13.38
CA SER A 53 -0.09 -7.67 14.20
C SER A 53 -0.55 -6.24 14.49
N ASP A 54 -0.09 -5.65 15.60
CA ASP A 54 -0.43 -4.27 15.95
C ASP A 54 0.04 -3.27 14.90
N MET A 55 1.20 -3.52 14.28
CA MET A 55 1.69 -2.71 13.16
C MET A 55 0.80 -2.84 11.91
N SER A 56 0.35 -4.05 11.58
CA SER A 56 -0.62 -4.26 10.50
C SER A 56 -1.93 -3.52 10.76
N LYS A 57 -2.43 -3.52 12.00
CA LYS A 57 -3.67 -2.81 12.36
C LYS A 57 -3.49 -1.29 12.32
N ARG A 58 -2.37 -0.79 12.84
CA ARG A 58 -2.07 0.65 12.91
C ARG A 58 -1.92 1.30 11.53
N PHE A 59 -1.33 0.59 10.59
CA PHE A 59 -1.05 1.10 9.23
C PHE A 59 -1.95 0.50 8.16
N ALA A 60 -3.02 -0.20 8.56
CA ALA A 60 -4.03 -0.62 7.61
C ALA A 60 -4.79 0.58 7.03
N ILE A 61 -5.21 0.44 5.77
CA ILE A 61 -6.17 1.34 5.12
C ILE A 61 -7.59 0.82 5.40
N GLY A 62 -8.43 1.67 5.97
CA GLY A 62 -9.75 1.31 6.49
C GLY A 62 -10.87 1.34 5.46
N SER A 63 -10.73 2.07 4.36
CA SER A 63 -11.77 2.20 3.32
C SER A 63 -11.20 2.55 1.93
N ARG A 64 -12.07 2.49 0.90
CA ARG A 64 -11.73 2.91 -0.47
C ARG A 64 -11.39 4.40 -0.54
N GLU A 65 -12.09 5.22 0.24
CA GLU A 65 -11.88 6.67 0.32
C GLU A 65 -10.53 7.00 0.96
N GLU A 66 -10.12 6.26 2.00
CA GLU A 66 -8.78 6.40 2.57
C GLU A 66 -7.70 5.99 1.56
N ALA A 67 -7.90 4.89 0.83
CA ALA A 67 -6.96 4.47 -0.21
C ALA A 67 -6.80 5.54 -1.31
N ARG A 68 -7.92 6.15 -1.74
CA ARG A 68 -7.92 7.25 -2.71
C ARG A 68 -7.20 8.47 -2.14
N ALA A 69 -7.51 8.88 -0.91
CA ALA A 69 -6.86 9.99 -0.24
C ALA A 69 -5.35 9.77 -0.08
N TYR A 70 -4.92 8.55 0.27
CA TYR A 70 -3.50 8.17 0.33
C TYR A 70 -2.82 8.34 -1.04
N LEU A 71 -3.47 7.89 -2.12
CA LEU A 71 -2.91 7.93 -3.47
C LEU A 71 -2.85 9.35 -4.07
N GLU A 72 -3.84 10.19 -3.74
CA GLU A 72 -3.93 11.60 -4.14
C GLU A 72 -3.02 12.51 -3.30
N HIS A 73 -2.66 12.09 -2.08
CA HIS A 73 -1.77 12.86 -1.21
C HIS A 73 -0.41 13.10 -1.91
N PRO A 74 0.06 14.37 -2.03
CA PRO A 74 1.24 14.72 -2.83
C PRO A 74 2.51 13.93 -2.48
N LEU A 75 2.77 13.75 -1.18
CA LEU A 75 3.92 12.98 -0.70
C LEU A 75 3.69 11.45 -0.75
N LEU A 76 2.67 10.93 -0.05
CA LEU A 76 2.42 9.49 0.07
C LEU A 76 2.17 8.81 -1.28
N GLY A 77 1.36 9.42 -2.14
CA GLY A 77 1.12 8.92 -3.50
C GLY A 77 2.40 8.89 -4.34
N ALA A 78 3.23 9.94 -4.26
CA ALA A 78 4.51 9.98 -4.97
C ALA A 78 5.49 8.92 -4.44
N ARG A 79 5.58 8.74 -3.13
CA ARG A 79 6.43 7.71 -2.50
C ARG A 79 6.00 6.31 -2.90
N LEU A 80 4.70 6.01 -2.85
CA LEU A 80 4.16 4.71 -3.24
C LEU A 80 4.46 4.42 -4.72
N ARG A 81 4.18 5.36 -5.63
CA ARG A 81 4.51 5.21 -7.06
C ARG A 81 6.00 5.00 -7.29
N THR A 82 6.85 5.75 -6.59
CA THR A 82 8.31 5.61 -6.67
C THR A 82 8.76 4.22 -6.25
N CYS A 83 8.32 3.73 -5.08
CA CYS A 83 8.68 2.41 -4.61
C CYS A 83 8.11 1.29 -5.50
N THR A 84 6.90 1.42 -6.03
CA THR A 84 6.35 0.45 -7.00
C THR A 84 7.20 0.42 -8.28
N GLN A 85 7.62 1.57 -8.79
CA GLN A 85 8.51 1.64 -9.95
C GLN A 85 9.88 1.02 -9.66
N GLU A 86 10.46 1.26 -8.49
CA GLU A 86 11.72 0.63 -8.07
C GLU A 86 11.59 -0.89 -8.05
N VAL A 87 10.45 -1.43 -7.56
CA VAL A 87 10.19 -2.87 -7.60
C VAL A 87 10.12 -3.38 -9.03
N LEU A 88 9.33 -2.74 -9.91
CA LEU A 88 9.21 -3.11 -11.33
C LEU A 88 10.55 -3.12 -12.07
N ASN A 89 11.46 -2.22 -11.70
CA ASN A 89 12.78 -2.12 -12.29
C ASN A 89 13.70 -3.29 -11.92
N ILE A 90 13.38 -4.06 -10.87
CA ILE A 90 14.17 -5.24 -10.47
C ILE A 90 13.94 -6.37 -11.47
N GLN A 91 14.95 -6.61 -12.32
CA GLN A 91 14.93 -7.66 -13.33
C GLN A 91 15.31 -9.02 -12.74
N GLN A 92 14.77 -10.10 -13.34
CA GLN A 92 15.17 -11.49 -13.08
C GLN A 92 15.06 -11.94 -11.61
N ARG A 93 14.08 -11.42 -10.87
CA ARG A 93 13.79 -11.84 -9.48
C ARG A 93 12.31 -12.05 -9.27
N SER A 94 11.97 -13.06 -8.47
CA SER A 94 10.59 -13.22 -8.00
C SER A 94 10.27 -12.17 -6.93
N VAL A 95 8.99 -11.86 -6.77
CA VAL A 95 8.53 -10.99 -5.67
C VAL A 95 8.92 -11.53 -4.29
N ARG A 96 8.99 -12.86 -4.16
CA ARG A 96 9.44 -13.54 -2.94
C ARG A 96 10.93 -13.37 -2.69
N ASP A 97 11.77 -13.29 -3.73
CA ASP A 97 13.20 -12.99 -3.55
C ASP A 97 13.44 -11.53 -3.14
N ILE A 98 12.57 -10.63 -3.60
CA ILE A 98 12.64 -9.20 -3.28
C ILE A 98 12.19 -8.95 -1.84
N PHE A 99 11.00 -9.44 -1.47
CA PHE A 99 10.36 -9.11 -0.19
C PHE A 99 10.51 -10.17 0.89
N GLY A 100 10.63 -11.44 0.51
CA GLY A 100 10.53 -12.58 1.42
C GLY A 100 9.09 -12.80 1.91
N HIS A 101 8.83 -13.99 2.47
CA HIS A 101 7.57 -14.28 3.12
C HIS A 101 7.55 -13.70 4.55
N PRO A 102 6.44 -13.09 5.02
CA PRO A 102 5.14 -12.92 4.37
C PRO A 102 4.94 -11.59 3.62
N ASP A 103 6.00 -10.82 3.39
CA ASP A 103 5.88 -9.49 2.79
C ASP A 103 5.59 -9.55 1.29
N ASP A 104 5.87 -10.66 0.61
CA ASP A 104 5.42 -10.94 -0.76
C ASP A 104 3.89 -10.88 -0.90
N LEU A 105 3.16 -11.51 0.03
CA LEU A 105 1.70 -11.46 0.08
C LEU A 105 1.19 -10.06 0.41
N LYS A 106 1.85 -9.33 1.32
CA LYS A 106 1.46 -7.95 1.63
C LYS A 106 1.62 -7.02 0.43
N PHE A 107 2.66 -7.25 -0.38
CA PHE A 107 2.86 -6.51 -1.61
C PHE A 107 1.71 -6.79 -2.58
N HIS A 108 1.30 -8.05 -2.73
CA HIS A 108 0.14 -8.44 -3.54
C HIS A 108 -1.15 -7.73 -3.10
N SER A 109 -1.46 -7.77 -1.81
CA SER A 109 -2.62 -7.08 -1.23
C SER A 109 -2.55 -5.56 -1.42
N SER A 110 -1.37 -4.96 -1.26
CA SER A 110 -1.16 -3.52 -1.47
C SER A 110 -1.38 -3.12 -2.92
N MET A 111 -0.79 -3.83 -3.88
CA MET A 111 -0.99 -3.55 -5.31
C MET A 111 -2.45 -3.74 -5.73
N THR A 112 -3.11 -4.77 -5.19
CA THR A 112 -4.55 -4.99 -5.41
C THR A 112 -5.36 -3.79 -4.89
N LEU A 113 -5.13 -3.37 -3.65
CA LEU A 113 -5.84 -2.23 -3.04
C LEU A 113 -5.71 -0.95 -3.88
N PHE A 114 -4.49 -0.59 -4.29
CA PHE A 114 -4.28 0.66 -5.01
C PHE A 114 -4.69 0.57 -6.48
N ALA A 115 -4.66 -0.62 -7.10
CA ALA A 115 -5.25 -0.83 -8.41
C ALA A 115 -6.77 -0.52 -8.42
N GLN A 116 -7.49 -0.81 -7.33
CA GLN A 116 -8.93 -0.53 -7.22
C GLN A 116 -9.31 0.96 -7.15
N VAL A 117 -8.36 1.85 -6.90
CA VAL A 117 -8.61 3.31 -6.77
C VAL A 117 -7.77 4.17 -7.70
N ALA A 118 -6.81 3.57 -8.42
CA ALA A 118 -6.02 4.23 -9.45
C ALA A 118 -6.69 4.10 -10.83
N PRO A 119 -6.32 4.94 -11.80
CA PRO A 119 -6.67 4.70 -13.20
C PRO A 119 -6.15 3.34 -13.71
N ASP A 120 -6.80 2.83 -14.75
CA ASP A 120 -6.38 1.65 -15.50
C ASP A 120 -4.92 1.80 -16.00
N ASP A 121 -4.23 0.67 -16.16
CA ASP A 121 -2.82 0.59 -16.59
C ASP A 121 -1.80 1.33 -15.69
N SER A 122 -2.22 1.74 -14.49
CA SER A 122 -1.31 2.30 -13.49
C SER A 122 -0.18 1.32 -13.07
N LEU A 123 0.86 1.85 -12.42
CA LEU A 123 1.99 1.05 -11.94
C LEU A 123 1.57 -0.14 -11.05
N PHE A 124 0.43 -0.03 -10.37
CA PHE A 124 -0.12 -1.12 -9.55
C PHE A 124 -0.61 -2.28 -10.41
N HIS A 125 -1.33 -2.00 -11.51
CA HIS A 125 -1.71 -3.00 -12.50
C HIS A 125 -0.49 -3.64 -13.15
N GLN A 126 0.53 -2.84 -13.48
CA GLN A 126 1.78 -3.35 -14.06
C GLN A 126 2.51 -4.29 -13.09
N ALA A 127 2.57 -3.94 -11.80
CA ALA A 127 3.17 -4.80 -10.77
C ALA A 127 2.38 -6.10 -10.58
N LEU A 128 1.04 -6.04 -10.62
CA LEU A 128 0.18 -7.22 -10.61
C LEU A 128 0.44 -8.13 -11.83
N ASN A 129 0.54 -7.55 -13.03
CA ASN A 129 0.85 -8.30 -14.24
C ASN A 129 2.23 -8.97 -14.17
N GLN A 130 3.26 -8.24 -13.73
CA GLN A 130 4.63 -8.73 -13.68
C GLN A 130 4.86 -9.83 -12.64
N TYR A 131 4.28 -9.69 -11.45
CA TYR A 131 4.60 -10.58 -10.32
C TYR A 131 3.50 -11.55 -9.92
N PHE A 132 2.26 -11.28 -10.33
CA PHE A 132 1.07 -12.05 -9.93
C PHE A 132 0.19 -12.44 -11.12
N HIS A 133 0.71 -12.35 -12.36
CA HIS A 133 -0.01 -12.71 -13.59
C HIS A 133 -1.35 -11.95 -13.77
N GLY A 134 -1.45 -10.74 -13.23
CA GLY A 134 -2.66 -9.92 -13.25
C GLY A 134 -3.74 -10.39 -12.28
N ILE A 135 -3.47 -11.43 -11.48
CA ILE A 135 -4.40 -11.95 -10.48
C ILE A 135 -4.42 -11.00 -9.29
N LEU A 136 -5.64 -10.63 -8.85
CA LEU A 136 -5.87 -9.80 -7.68
C LEU A 136 -5.88 -10.63 -6.40
N ASP A 137 -5.60 -10.01 -5.26
CA ASP A 137 -5.74 -10.63 -3.96
C ASP A 137 -7.22 -10.68 -3.52
N ASP A 138 -7.84 -11.86 -3.62
CA ASP A 138 -9.27 -12.09 -3.34
C ASP A 138 -9.70 -11.62 -1.94
N TRP A 139 -8.82 -11.74 -0.95
CA TRP A 139 -9.11 -11.30 0.42
C TRP A 139 -9.18 -9.77 0.51
N THR A 140 -8.29 -9.06 -0.18
CA THR A 140 -8.36 -7.60 -0.28
C THR A 140 -9.70 -7.18 -0.89
N LEU A 141 -10.09 -7.77 -2.01
CA LEU A 141 -11.37 -7.46 -2.68
C LEU A 141 -12.57 -7.75 -1.77
N SER A 142 -12.63 -8.94 -1.17
CA SER A 142 -13.71 -9.35 -0.28
C SER A 142 -13.89 -8.40 0.90
N LEU A 143 -12.79 -7.94 1.50
CA LEU A 143 -12.84 -7.00 2.62
C LEU A 143 -13.29 -5.60 2.20
N MET A 144 -12.84 -5.14 1.02
CA MET A 144 -13.25 -3.85 0.46
C MET A 144 -14.76 -3.81 0.18
N ASP A 145 -15.31 -4.89 -0.38
CA ASP A 145 -16.74 -4.98 -0.69
C ASP A 145 -17.59 -5.16 0.57
N SER A 146 -17.13 -5.97 1.52
CA SER A 146 -17.81 -6.17 2.81
C SER A 146 -17.92 -4.87 3.61
N LYS A 147 -16.89 -4.01 3.57
CA LYS A 147 -16.92 -2.70 4.23
C LYS A 147 -17.74 -1.67 3.47
N GLN A 148 -17.83 -1.77 2.14
CA GLN A 148 -18.75 -0.95 1.36
C GLN A 148 -20.21 -1.23 1.74
N ALA A 149 -20.57 -2.49 2.00
CA ALA A 149 -21.90 -2.87 2.45
C ALA A 149 -22.26 -2.38 3.88
N GLN A 150 -21.27 -1.98 4.68
CA GLN A 150 -21.45 -1.55 6.08
C GLN A 150 -21.45 -0.02 6.28
N LEU A 151 -21.09 0.76 5.25
CA LEU A 151 -21.19 2.22 5.33
C LEU A 151 -22.66 2.63 5.17
N PRO A 152 -23.24 3.45 6.08
CA PRO A 152 -24.58 3.96 5.87
C PRO A 152 -24.58 4.78 4.59
N THR A 153 -25.42 4.39 3.63
CA THR A 153 -25.72 5.17 2.43
C THR A 153 -26.37 6.47 2.89
N ASN A 154 -25.56 7.50 3.15
CA ASN A 154 -26.07 8.84 3.41
C ASN A 154 -26.58 9.37 2.06
N GLN A 155 -27.78 8.96 1.68
CA GLN A 155 -28.53 9.59 0.60
C GLN A 155 -29.16 10.85 1.19
N GLY A 156 -28.60 12.00 0.80
CA GLY A 156 -29.32 13.27 0.79
C GLY A 156 -30.15 13.39 -0.49
#